data_AF-A0A1Q6CKZ9-F1
#
_entry.id   AF-A0A1Q6CKZ9-F1
#
_cell.length_a   1.000
_cell.length_b   1.000
_cell.length_c   1.000
_cell.angle_alpha   90.00
_cell.angle_beta   90.00
_cell.angle_gamma   90.00
#
_symmetry.space_group_name_H-M   'P 1'
#
loop_
_entity.id
_entity.type
_entity.pdbx_description
1 polymer ?
#
loop_
_entity_poly.entity_id
_entity_poly.type
_entity_poly.pdbx_seq_one_letter_code
_entity_poly.pdbx_strand_id
1 'polypeptide(L)'
;MTDTSNKKQGKIRIKSEQKILIAAQDEFITHGYKGATVQSIADQAGLPKANVLYYFKNKENIYHAVLEQTLDMWDEGIGDIIYEDGPKVAIEKFVAAKVNMSFKAPKASKIYAMEIIQGAQHLKEFARTYLRKWVREKSKVFQQWINEGRMTEVDPVNLIFLIWSTTQHYADFETQILTIMNRADYEEEDIEHVTQFLTGFILKGLGIK
;
A
#
# COMPACT_ATOMS: atom_id res chain seq x y z
N MET A 1 -41.80 -3.44 -2.65
CA MET A 1 -41.04 -4.24 -3.65
C MET A 1 -39.91 -3.45 -4.35
N THR A 2 -39.82 -2.12 -4.21
CA THR A 2 -38.81 -1.28 -4.88
C THR A 2 -37.44 -1.24 -4.18
N ASP A 3 -37.37 -1.39 -2.86
CA ASP A 3 -36.10 -1.30 -2.10
C ASP A 3 -35.16 -2.51 -2.33
N THR A 4 -35.71 -3.71 -2.52
CA THR A 4 -34.93 -4.95 -2.75
C THR A 4 -34.26 -4.99 -4.13
N SER A 5 -34.89 -4.38 -5.14
CA SER A 5 -34.39 -4.28 -6.52
C SER A 5 -33.18 -3.35 -6.61
N ASN A 6 -33.28 -2.15 -6.02
CA ASN A 6 -32.18 -1.18 -5.99
C ASN A 6 -30.96 -1.71 -5.21
N LYS A 7 -31.17 -2.40 -4.10
CA LYS A 7 -30.08 -3.05 -3.35
C LYS A 7 -29.39 -4.16 -4.14
N LYS A 8 -30.14 -4.94 -4.92
CA LYS A 8 -29.58 -6.01 -5.76
C LYS A 8 -28.75 -5.44 -6.92
N GLN A 9 -29.23 -4.35 -7.54
CA GLN A 9 -28.53 -3.69 -8.64
C GLN A 9 -27.26 -2.96 -8.18
N GLY A 10 -27.29 -2.31 -7.00
CA GLY A 10 -26.09 -1.76 -6.35
C GLY A 10 -25.03 -2.82 -6.04
N LYS A 11 -25.44 -3.99 -5.52
CA LYS A 11 -24.51 -5.10 -5.25
C LYS A 11 -23.86 -5.67 -6.51
N ILE A 12 -24.60 -5.76 -7.62
CA ILE A 12 -24.05 -6.24 -8.90
C ILE A 12 -23.03 -5.23 -9.43
N ARG A 13 -23.33 -3.94 -9.34
CA ARG A 13 -22.42 -2.86 -9.74
C ARG A 13 -21.09 -2.91 -8.97
N ILE A 14 -21.14 -2.99 -7.65
CA ILE A 14 -19.93 -3.07 -6.80
C ILE A 14 -19.08 -4.29 -7.18
N LYS A 15 -19.72 -5.45 -7.41
CA LYS A 15 -19.00 -6.66 -7.83
C LYS A 15 -18.31 -6.50 -9.20
N SER A 16 -18.96 -5.84 -10.15
CA SER A 16 -18.38 -5.58 -11.46
C SER A 16 -17.21 -4.60 -11.38
N GLU A 17 -17.36 -3.51 -10.62
CA GLU A 17 -16.29 -2.54 -10.39
C GLU A 17 -15.06 -3.21 -9.75
N GLN A 18 -15.25 -4.03 -8.72
CA GLN A 18 -14.16 -4.79 -8.09
C GLN A 18 -13.46 -5.76 -9.06
N LYS A 19 -14.22 -6.49 -9.90
CA LYS A 19 -13.62 -7.37 -10.92
C LYS A 19 -12.74 -6.60 -11.89
N ILE A 20 -13.19 -5.42 -12.31
CA ILE A 20 -12.44 -4.56 -13.21
C ILE A 20 -11.16 -4.06 -12.52
N LEU A 21 -11.24 -3.62 -11.27
CA LEU A 21 -10.07 -3.12 -10.55
C LEU A 21 -9.01 -4.20 -10.30
N ILE A 22 -9.43 -5.43 -9.97
CA ILE A 22 -8.52 -6.58 -9.81
C ILE A 22 -7.81 -6.89 -11.13
N ALA A 23 -8.56 -7.00 -12.24
CA ALA A 23 -7.99 -7.24 -13.56
C ALA A 23 -7.07 -6.09 -14.00
N ALA A 24 -7.46 -4.86 -13.72
CA ALA A 24 -6.67 -3.68 -14.04
C ALA A 24 -5.35 -3.64 -13.27
N GLN A 25 -5.37 -3.95 -11.97
CA GLN A 25 -4.16 -4.01 -11.15
C GLN A 25 -3.14 -5.00 -11.75
N ASP A 26 -3.59 -6.18 -12.14
CA ASP A 26 -2.74 -7.21 -12.76
C ASP A 26 -2.15 -6.75 -14.11
N GLU A 27 -3.00 -6.20 -14.97
CA GLU A 27 -2.59 -5.67 -16.27
C GLU A 27 -1.55 -4.53 -16.10
N PHE A 28 -1.78 -3.60 -15.17
CA PHE A 28 -0.90 -2.47 -14.93
C PHE A 28 0.43 -2.87 -14.31
N ILE A 29 0.46 -3.85 -13.41
CA ILE A 29 1.71 -4.38 -12.85
C ILE A 29 2.53 -5.08 -13.94
N THR A 30 1.87 -5.84 -14.81
CA THR A 30 2.54 -6.63 -15.85
C THR A 30 3.05 -5.77 -17.00
N HIS A 31 2.25 -4.82 -17.47
CA HIS A 31 2.50 -4.08 -18.71
C HIS A 31 2.81 -2.59 -18.50
N GLY A 32 2.70 -2.10 -17.26
CA GLY A 32 2.77 -0.67 -16.94
C GLY A 32 1.58 0.12 -17.51
N TYR A 33 1.45 1.39 -17.12
CA TYR A 33 0.35 2.24 -17.58
C TYR A 33 0.31 2.38 -19.11
N LYS A 34 1.47 2.54 -19.77
CA LYS A 34 1.55 2.72 -21.23
C LYS A 34 1.18 1.45 -22.00
N GLY A 35 1.66 0.28 -21.58
CA GLY A 35 1.41 -1.00 -22.25
C GLY A 35 0.01 -1.56 -21.99
N ALA A 36 -0.58 -1.24 -20.83
CA ALA A 36 -1.91 -1.71 -20.47
C ALA A 36 -3.00 -1.23 -21.43
N THR A 37 -3.97 -2.10 -21.75
CA THR A 37 -5.13 -1.75 -22.59
C THR A 37 -6.46 -2.03 -21.91
N VAL A 38 -7.48 -1.18 -22.16
CA VAL A 38 -8.84 -1.41 -21.65
C VAL A 38 -9.43 -2.73 -22.18
N GLN A 39 -8.98 -3.17 -23.36
CA GLN A 39 -9.41 -4.46 -23.91
C GLN A 39 -8.88 -5.63 -23.09
N SER A 40 -7.56 -5.66 -22.80
CA SER A 40 -6.97 -6.69 -21.94
C SER A 40 -7.62 -6.73 -20.56
N ILE A 41 -7.85 -5.57 -19.95
CA ILE A 41 -8.55 -5.46 -18.65
C ILE A 41 -9.97 -6.06 -18.73
N ALA A 42 -10.70 -5.77 -19.81
CA ALA A 42 -12.04 -6.27 -20.02
C ALA A 42 -12.07 -7.80 -20.19
N ASP A 43 -11.14 -8.32 -21.01
CA ASP A 43 -10.99 -9.75 -21.26
C ASP A 43 -10.64 -10.49 -19.96
N GLN A 44 -9.69 -9.98 -19.17
CA GLN A 44 -9.31 -10.55 -17.88
C GLN A 44 -10.41 -10.44 -16.82
N ALA A 45 -11.21 -9.35 -16.83
CA ALA A 45 -12.36 -9.20 -15.95
C ALA A 45 -13.56 -10.10 -16.35
N GLY A 46 -13.53 -10.70 -17.54
CA GLY A 46 -14.65 -11.44 -18.12
C GLY A 46 -15.86 -10.55 -18.42
N LEU A 47 -15.62 -9.30 -18.84
CA LEU A 47 -16.65 -8.30 -19.11
C LEU A 47 -16.47 -7.70 -20.50
N PRO A 48 -17.55 -7.30 -21.21
CA PRO A 48 -17.42 -6.54 -22.44
C PRO A 48 -16.68 -5.22 -22.20
N LYS A 49 -15.80 -4.81 -23.13
CA LYS A 49 -15.10 -3.50 -23.05
C LYS A 49 -16.06 -2.32 -22.87
N ALA A 50 -17.24 -2.37 -23.48
CA ALA A 50 -18.27 -1.36 -23.30
C ALA A 50 -18.73 -1.24 -21.84
N ASN A 51 -18.82 -2.35 -21.09
CA ASN A 51 -19.14 -2.33 -19.67
C ASN A 51 -18.02 -1.70 -18.84
N VAL A 52 -16.75 -2.04 -19.14
CA VAL A 52 -15.60 -1.42 -18.46
C VAL A 52 -15.59 0.10 -18.65
N LEU A 53 -15.79 0.54 -19.89
CA LEU A 53 -15.88 1.97 -20.22
C LEU A 53 -17.14 2.63 -19.66
N TYR A 54 -18.23 1.90 -19.46
CA TYR A 54 -19.39 2.43 -18.75
C TYR A 54 -19.08 2.79 -17.29
N TYR A 55 -18.32 1.94 -16.59
CA TYR A 55 -17.95 2.19 -15.18
C TYR A 55 -16.88 3.28 -15.04
N PHE A 56 -15.82 3.22 -15.83
CA PHE A 56 -14.62 4.06 -15.62
C PHE A 56 -14.38 5.11 -16.70
N LYS A 57 -15.13 5.11 -17.82
CA LYS A 57 -15.00 6.03 -18.97
C LYS A 57 -13.73 5.90 -19.80
N ASN A 58 -12.56 5.75 -19.19
CA ASN A 58 -11.27 5.65 -19.89
C ASN A 58 -10.21 4.90 -19.03
N LYS A 59 -9.05 4.62 -19.62
CA LYS A 59 -7.94 3.91 -18.95
C LYS A 59 -7.36 4.69 -17.76
N GLU A 60 -7.26 6.01 -17.89
CA GLU A 60 -6.71 6.90 -16.87
C GLU A 60 -7.51 6.81 -15.56
N ASN A 61 -8.83 6.88 -15.64
CA ASN A 61 -9.71 6.74 -14.49
C ASN A 61 -9.65 5.34 -13.85
N ILE A 62 -9.48 4.27 -14.65
CA ILE A 62 -9.25 2.93 -14.10
C ILE A 62 -7.94 2.93 -13.30
N TYR A 63 -6.88 3.53 -13.85
CA TYR A 63 -5.58 3.60 -13.20
C TYR A 63 -5.65 4.40 -11.90
N HIS A 64 -6.29 5.58 -11.92
CA HIS A 64 -6.53 6.37 -10.72
C HIS A 64 -7.32 5.60 -9.67
N ALA A 65 -8.37 4.87 -10.05
CA ALA A 65 -9.16 4.10 -9.11
C ALA A 65 -8.36 2.94 -8.47
N VAL A 66 -7.45 2.30 -9.23
CA VAL A 66 -6.56 1.27 -8.67
C VAL A 66 -5.54 1.88 -7.70
N LEU A 67 -5.02 3.06 -8.02
CA LEU A 67 -4.12 3.80 -7.13
C LEU A 67 -4.86 4.27 -5.87
N GLU A 68 -6.06 4.83 -6.00
CA GLU A 68 -6.91 5.26 -4.88
C GLU A 68 -7.23 4.07 -3.96
N GLN A 69 -7.65 2.92 -4.51
CA GLN A 69 -7.87 1.71 -3.71
C GLN A 69 -6.62 1.26 -2.95
N THR A 70 -5.44 1.42 -3.55
CA THR A 70 -4.15 1.11 -2.89
C THR A 70 -3.91 2.04 -1.70
N LEU A 71 -4.23 3.33 -1.86
CA LEU A 71 -4.05 4.34 -0.83
C LEU A 71 -5.07 4.20 0.30
N ASP A 72 -6.33 3.90 -0.02
CA ASP A 72 -7.37 3.63 0.98
C ASP A 72 -7.00 2.41 1.84
N MET A 73 -6.49 1.35 1.20
CA MET A 73 -6.00 0.16 1.92
C MET A 73 -4.86 0.50 2.88
N TRP A 74 -4.01 1.45 2.51
CA TRP A 74 -2.90 1.91 3.36
C TRP A 74 -3.42 2.73 4.53
N ASP A 75 -4.37 3.62 4.29
CA ASP A 75 -5.00 4.43 5.33
C ASP A 75 -5.77 3.58 6.35
N GLU A 76 -6.47 2.54 5.89
CA GLU A 76 -7.18 1.61 6.78
C GLU A 76 -6.23 0.63 7.48
N GLY A 77 -5.24 0.11 6.76
CA GLY A 77 -4.44 -1.04 7.20
C GLY A 77 -3.18 -0.70 7.99
N ILE A 78 -2.53 0.44 7.71
CA ILE A 78 -1.26 0.83 8.36
C ILE A 78 -1.50 1.35 9.78
N GLY A 79 -2.71 1.85 10.05
CA GLY A 79 -3.06 2.47 11.31
C GLY A 79 -2.32 3.79 11.53
N ASP A 80 -2.63 4.44 12.65
CA ASP A 80 -2.09 5.76 12.96
C ASP A 80 -0.93 5.68 13.97
N ILE A 81 0.04 6.59 13.87
CA ILE A 81 1.05 6.77 14.92
C ILE A 81 0.45 7.69 15.97
N ILE A 82 0.10 7.10 17.11
CA ILE A 82 -0.60 7.71 18.24
C ILE A 82 0.42 8.03 19.34
N TYR A 83 0.41 9.27 19.85
CA TYR A 83 1.38 9.73 20.84
C TYR A 83 1.26 8.97 22.18
N GLU A 84 0.02 8.67 22.58
CA GLU A 84 -0.35 8.05 23.87
C GLU A 84 0.13 6.60 23.99
N ASP A 85 0.26 5.88 22.87
CA ASP A 85 0.80 4.51 22.85
C ASP A 85 2.27 4.47 23.31
N GLY A 86 2.98 5.58 23.15
CA GLY A 86 4.42 5.66 23.35
C GLY A 86 5.22 5.07 22.18
N PRO A 87 6.52 5.40 22.11
CA PRO A 87 7.31 5.16 20.90
C PRO A 87 7.47 3.68 20.56
N LYS A 88 7.66 2.83 21.58
CA LYS A 88 7.81 1.38 21.39
C LYS A 88 6.60 0.78 20.70
N VAL A 89 5.43 0.92 21.32
CA VAL A 89 4.17 0.32 20.85
C VAL A 89 3.77 0.90 19.51
N ALA A 90 3.96 2.20 19.30
CA ALA A 90 3.65 2.83 18.03
C ALA A 90 4.52 2.29 16.88
N ILE A 91 5.83 2.10 17.11
CA ILE A 91 6.74 1.52 16.11
C ILE A 91 6.39 0.04 15.86
N GLU A 92 6.14 -0.74 16.91
CA GLU A 92 5.73 -2.15 16.80
C GLU A 92 4.48 -2.29 15.93
N LYS A 93 3.44 -1.51 16.22
CA LYS A 93 2.18 -1.50 15.45
C LYS A 93 2.43 -1.08 14.00
N PHE A 94 3.19 -0.01 13.79
CA PHE A 94 3.43 0.54 12.45
C PHE A 94 4.25 -0.40 11.57
N VAL A 95 5.32 -1.01 12.11
CA VAL A 95 6.12 -2.01 11.40
C VAL A 95 5.28 -3.25 11.10
N ALA A 96 4.56 -3.80 12.08
CA ALA A 96 3.72 -4.98 11.89
C ALA A 96 2.65 -4.76 10.82
N ALA A 97 2.00 -3.61 10.82
CA ALA A 97 0.99 -3.26 9.83
C ALA A 97 1.58 -3.17 8.40
N LYS A 98 2.72 -2.49 8.25
CA LYS A 98 3.43 -2.37 6.97
C LYS A 98 3.96 -3.71 6.44
N VAL A 99 4.50 -4.56 7.32
CA VAL A 99 4.94 -5.91 6.95
C VAL A 99 3.73 -6.74 6.50
N ASN A 100 2.68 -6.82 7.31
CA ASN A 100 1.48 -7.59 6.96
C ASN A 100 0.90 -7.17 5.60
N MET A 101 0.83 -5.87 5.34
CA MET A 101 0.39 -5.34 4.05
C MET A 101 1.30 -5.75 2.89
N SER A 102 2.63 -5.77 3.09
CA SER A 102 3.60 -6.17 2.06
C SER A 102 3.41 -7.64 1.65
N PHE A 103 3.08 -8.52 2.60
CA PHE A 103 2.85 -9.94 2.33
C PHE A 103 1.42 -10.24 1.84
N LYS A 104 0.41 -9.54 2.35
CA LYS A 104 -1.01 -9.82 2.03
C LYS A 104 -1.51 -9.07 0.79
N ALA A 105 -0.89 -7.95 0.43
CA ALA A 105 -1.28 -7.13 -0.71
C ALA A 105 -0.06 -6.64 -1.55
N PRO A 106 0.84 -7.54 -1.99
CA PRO A 106 2.08 -7.15 -2.66
C PRO A 106 1.84 -6.39 -3.97
N LYS A 107 0.74 -6.69 -4.67
CA LYS A 107 0.34 -6.00 -5.90
C LYS A 107 0.09 -4.50 -5.68
N ALA A 108 -0.52 -4.14 -4.54
CA ALA A 108 -0.75 -2.75 -4.16
C ALA A 108 0.57 -2.00 -3.94
N SER A 109 1.55 -2.63 -3.28
CA SER A 109 2.89 -2.04 -3.13
C SER A 109 3.58 -1.85 -4.48
N LYS A 110 3.59 -2.88 -5.33
CA LYS A 110 4.22 -2.84 -6.65
C LYS A 110 3.67 -1.74 -7.54
N ILE A 111 2.34 -1.60 -7.63
CA ILE A 111 1.74 -0.57 -8.49
C ILE A 111 2.08 0.85 -8.02
N TYR A 112 2.10 1.07 -6.70
CA TYR A 112 2.52 2.34 -6.13
C TYR A 112 4.00 2.61 -6.42
N ALA A 113 4.88 1.63 -6.19
CA ALA A 113 6.31 1.75 -6.45
C ALA A 113 6.59 2.07 -7.92
N MET A 114 5.94 1.38 -8.86
CA MET A 114 6.08 1.64 -10.30
C MET A 114 5.69 3.07 -10.67
N GLU A 115 4.59 3.59 -10.09
CA GLU A 115 4.13 4.95 -10.33
C GLU A 115 5.11 6.00 -9.77
N ILE A 116 5.62 5.78 -8.55
CA ILE A 116 6.63 6.66 -7.94
C ILE A 116 7.93 6.68 -8.76
N ILE A 117 8.43 5.52 -9.18
CA ILE A 117 9.66 5.38 -10.00
C ILE A 117 9.50 6.13 -11.34
N GLN A 118 8.30 6.15 -11.90
CA GLN A 118 7.98 6.87 -13.14
C GLN A 118 7.75 8.38 -12.95
N GLY A 119 7.97 8.90 -11.74
CA GLY A 119 7.84 10.33 -11.42
C GLY A 119 6.43 10.74 -10.98
N ALA A 120 5.62 9.78 -10.53
CA ALA A 120 4.31 9.99 -9.90
C ALA A 120 3.34 10.83 -10.74
N GLN A 121 3.29 10.64 -12.06
CA GLN A 121 2.49 11.44 -12.99
C GLN A 121 0.99 11.47 -12.65
N HIS A 122 0.45 10.35 -12.22
CA HIS A 122 -0.94 10.11 -11.83
C HIS A 122 -1.16 10.20 -10.30
N LEU A 123 -0.09 10.29 -9.52
CA LEU A 123 -0.14 10.50 -8.05
C LEU A 123 0.25 11.91 -7.59
N LYS A 124 0.56 12.85 -8.51
CA LYS A 124 1.11 14.17 -8.14
C LYS A 124 0.28 14.91 -7.09
N GLU A 125 -1.04 14.92 -7.24
CA GLU A 125 -1.93 15.65 -6.33
C GLU A 125 -2.01 14.97 -4.96
N PHE A 126 -2.18 13.65 -4.94
CA PHE A 126 -2.20 12.85 -3.71
C PHE A 126 -0.87 12.99 -2.93
N ALA A 127 0.26 12.78 -3.60
CA ALA A 127 1.58 12.84 -2.97
C ALA A 127 1.88 14.24 -2.40
N ARG A 128 1.46 15.30 -3.10
CA ARG A 128 1.68 16.69 -2.67
C ARG A 128 0.83 17.11 -1.47
N THR A 129 -0.36 16.55 -1.33
CA THR A 129 -1.33 16.95 -0.32
C THR A 129 -1.33 15.98 0.86
N TYR A 130 -1.86 14.78 0.65
CA TYR A 130 -2.13 13.80 1.68
C TYR A 130 -0.86 13.25 2.31
N LEU A 131 0.03 12.65 1.50
CA LEU A 131 1.24 12.02 1.98
C LEU A 131 2.15 13.01 2.73
N ARG A 132 2.32 14.21 2.16
CA ARG A 132 3.10 15.29 2.78
C ARG A 132 2.51 15.72 4.12
N LYS A 133 1.18 15.85 4.21
CA LYS A 133 0.49 16.21 5.45
C LYS A 133 0.70 15.12 6.51
N TRP A 134 0.49 13.86 6.14
CA TRP A 134 0.66 12.70 7.02
C TRP A 134 2.08 12.63 7.59
N VAL A 135 3.11 12.67 6.72
CA VAL A 135 4.53 12.62 7.15
C VAL A 135 4.85 13.76 8.11
N ARG A 136 4.39 14.98 7.82
CA ARG A 136 4.62 16.14 8.69
C ARG A 136 3.95 15.97 10.05
N GLU A 137 2.73 15.46 10.09
CA GLU A 137 2.00 15.24 11.35
C GLU A 137 2.68 14.15 12.19
N LYS A 138 3.13 13.05 11.57
CA LYS A 138 3.78 11.96 12.32
C LYS A 138 5.20 12.27 12.74
N SER A 139 5.90 13.05 11.94
CA SER A 139 7.21 13.60 12.33
C SER A 139 7.12 14.41 13.62
N LYS A 140 6.02 15.15 13.86
CA LYS A 140 5.83 15.89 15.12
C LYS A 140 5.70 14.96 16.33
N VAL A 141 5.01 13.82 16.18
CA VAL A 141 4.86 12.83 17.26
C VAL A 141 6.22 12.23 17.63
N PHE A 142 7.00 11.82 16.64
CA PHE A 142 8.37 11.33 16.87
C PHE A 142 9.26 12.41 17.49
N GLN A 143 9.19 13.65 16.98
CA GLN A 143 9.97 14.76 17.54
C GLN A 143 9.63 15.02 19.01
N GLN A 144 8.36 14.87 19.39
CA GLN A 144 7.95 15.01 20.78
C GLN A 144 8.58 13.92 21.67
N TRP A 145 8.55 12.65 21.25
CA TRP A 145 9.22 11.59 22.00
C TRP A 145 10.74 11.77 22.09
N ILE A 146 11.37 12.30 21.05
CA ILE A 146 12.80 12.66 21.06
C ILE A 146 13.07 13.77 22.09
N ASN A 147 12.28 14.85 22.08
CA ASN A 147 12.43 15.96 23.01
C ASN A 147 12.22 15.51 24.48
N GLU A 148 11.39 14.50 24.70
CA GLU A 148 11.15 13.88 26.01
C GLU A 148 12.22 12.87 26.43
N GLY A 149 13.24 12.61 25.59
CA GLY A 149 14.30 11.63 25.86
C GLY A 149 13.82 10.18 25.82
N ARG A 150 12.66 9.91 25.19
CA ARG A 150 12.06 8.56 25.08
C ARG A 150 12.56 7.79 23.86
N MET A 151 13.32 8.45 22.98
CA MET A 151 13.94 7.90 21.78
C MET A 151 15.27 8.62 21.52
N THR A 152 16.18 7.95 20.81
CA THR A 152 17.42 8.54 20.31
C THR A 152 17.12 9.67 19.31
N GLU A 153 17.98 10.69 19.28
CA GLU A 153 17.89 11.79 18.31
C GLU A 153 18.14 11.28 16.89
N VAL A 154 17.08 11.32 16.07
CA VAL A 154 17.08 10.97 14.65
C VAL A 154 16.20 11.95 13.89
N ASP A 155 16.40 12.07 12.58
CA ASP A 155 15.46 12.77 11.72
C ASP A 155 14.17 11.92 11.56
N PRO A 156 12.99 12.41 11.98
CA PRO A 156 11.75 11.64 11.91
C PRO A 156 11.30 11.27 10.49
N VAL A 157 11.62 12.11 9.50
CA VAL A 157 11.25 11.86 8.10
C VAL A 157 12.08 10.70 7.56
N ASN A 158 13.38 10.67 7.86
CA ASN A 158 14.25 9.56 7.50
C ASN A 158 13.87 8.25 8.23
N LEU A 159 13.40 8.32 9.47
CA LEU A 159 12.85 7.14 10.16
C LEU A 159 11.63 6.58 9.44
N ILE A 160 10.70 7.43 9.00
CA ILE A 160 9.53 7.01 8.21
C ILE A 160 9.99 6.36 6.89
N PHE A 161 10.94 6.96 6.18
CA PHE A 161 11.49 6.39 4.95
C PHE A 161 12.19 5.05 5.18
N LEU A 162 12.93 4.92 6.27
CA LEU A 162 13.56 3.66 6.65
C LEU A 162 12.49 2.57 6.81
N ILE A 163 11.46 2.82 7.62
CA ILE A 163 10.38 1.84 7.86
C ILE A 163 9.67 1.48 6.57
N TRP A 164 9.32 2.45 5.73
CA TRP A 164 8.68 2.19 4.44
C TRP A 164 9.56 1.34 3.53
N SER A 165 10.83 1.73 3.35
CA SER A 165 11.76 1.05 2.45
C SER A 165 12.02 -0.39 2.89
N THR A 166 12.24 -0.64 4.19
CA THR A 166 12.57 -1.98 4.68
C THR A 166 11.38 -2.92 4.68
N THR A 167 10.16 -2.41 4.88
CA THR A 167 8.94 -3.22 4.88
C THR A 167 8.44 -3.50 3.46
N GLN A 168 8.35 -2.46 2.61
CA GLN A 168 7.87 -2.61 1.23
C GLN A 168 8.81 -3.42 0.33
N HIS A 169 10.10 -3.51 0.69
CA HIS A 169 11.06 -4.36 0.00
C HIS A 169 10.54 -5.80 -0.19
N TYR A 170 9.86 -6.35 0.81
CA TYR A 170 9.31 -7.72 0.77
C TYR A 170 8.19 -7.92 -0.25
N ALA A 171 7.51 -6.83 -0.64
CA ALA A 171 6.53 -6.85 -1.74
C ALA A 171 7.18 -6.49 -3.08
N ASP A 172 7.88 -5.36 -3.13
CA ASP A 172 8.35 -4.75 -4.38
C ASP A 172 9.45 -5.61 -5.03
N PHE A 173 10.26 -6.28 -4.21
CA PHE A 173 11.38 -7.13 -4.62
C PHE A 173 11.14 -8.61 -4.30
N GLU A 174 9.88 -9.02 -4.13
CA GLU A 174 9.47 -10.40 -3.85
C GLU A 174 10.19 -11.42 -4.75
N THR A 175 10.22 -11.18 -6.06
CA THR A 175 10.90 -12.09 -7.02
C THR A 175 12.39 -12.24 -6.69
N GLN A 176 13.07 -11.17 -6.32
CA GLN A 176 14.49 -11.22 -5.93
C GLN A 176 14.67 -12.02 -4.64
N ILE A 177 13.84 -11.74 -3.63
CA ILE A 177 13.91 -12.38 -2.32
C ILE A 177 13.68 -13.90 -2.44
N LEU A 178 12.59 -14.30 -3.09
CA LEU A 178 12.25 -15.71 -3.29
C LEU A 178 13.31 -16.46 -4.11
N THR A 179 13.90 -15.79 -5.12
CA THR A 179 15.02 -16.35 -5.89
C THR A 179 16.24 -16.59 -5.00
N ILE A 180 16.63 -15.62 -4.17
CA ILE A 180 17.77 -15.75 -3.24
C ILE A 180 17.52 -16.84 -2.20
N MET A 181 16.28 -16.95 -1.70
CA MET A 181 15.88 -17.96 -0.73
C MET A 181 15.67 -19.36 -1.35
N ASN A 182 15.73 -19.48 -2.68
CA ASN A 182 15.40 -20.69 -3.42
C ASN A 182 14.00 -21.24 -3.06
N ARG A 183 13.00 -20.35 -3.04
CA ARG A 183 11.60 -20.65 -2.69
C ARG A 183 10.66 -20.16 -3.80
N ALA A 184 9.51 -20.82 -3.94
CA ALA A 184 8.49 -20.42 -4.90
C ALA A 184 7.57 -19.33 -4.36
N ASP A 185 7.27 -19.36 -3.06
CA ASP A 185 6.35 -18.45 -2.37
C ASP A 185 6.79 -18.22 -0.91
N TYR A 186 6.25 -17.16 -0.29
CA TYR A 186 6.34 -16.92 1.14
C TYR A 186 5.44 -17.89 1.94
N GLU A 187 5.81 -18.10 3.20
CA GLU A 187 5.09 -18.87 4.21
C GLU A 187 4.52 -17.92 5.26
N GLU A 188 3.51 -18.35 6.01
CA GLU A 188 2.89 -17.49 7.04
C GLU A 188 3.90 -17.04 8.11
N GLU A 189 4.86 -17.92 8.44
CA GLU A 189 5.93 -17.68 9.40
C GLU A 189 6.88 -16.55 8.96
N ASP A 190 7.00 -16.26 7.66
CA ASP A 190 7.85 -15.18 7.16
C ASP A 190 7.36 -13.81 7.65
N ILE A 191 6.04 -13.63 7.78
CA ILE A 191 5.46 -12.37 8.28
C ILE A 191 5.94 -12.12 9.71
N GLU A 192 5.89 -13.15 10.57
CA GLU A 192 6.30 -13.05 11.96
C GLU A 192 7.81 -12.82 12.07
N HIS A 193 8.62 -13.60 11.35
CA HIS A 193 10.08 -13.48 11.37
C HIS A 193 10.55 -12.10 10.89
N VAL A 194 10.01 -11.61 9.77
CA VAL A 194 10.35 -10.29 9.24
C VAL A 194 9.90 -9.18 10.19
N THR A 195 8.69 -9.29 10.74
CA THR A 195 8.17 -8.29 11.70
C THR A 195 9.07 -8.23 12.93
N GLN A 196 9.44 -9.37 13.52
CA GLN A 196 10.32 -9.42 14.69
C GLN A 196 11.71 -8.86 14.39
N PHE A 197 12.31 -9.25 13.25
CA PHE A 197 13.63 -8.77 12.85
C PHE A 197 13.65 -7.25 12.66
N LEU A 198 12.74 -6.70 11.84
CA LEU A 198 12.69 -5.27 11.55
C LEU A 198 12.37 -4.46 12.81
N THR A 199 11.37 -4.89 13.59
CA THR A 199 10.99 -4.21 14.83
C THR A 199 12.15 -4.18 15.82
N GLY A 200 12.79 -5.32 16.06
CA GLY A 200 13.93 -5.41 16.98
C GLY A 200 15.11 -4.55 16.52
N PHE A 201 15.42 -4.54 15.22
CA PHE A 201 16.49 -3.73 14.65
C PHE A 201 16.20 -2.23 14.79
N ILE A 202 14.99 -1.80 14.43
CA ILE A 202 14.57 -0.40 14.48
C ILE A 202 14.52 0.10 15.92
N LEU A 203 13.87 -0.63 16.84
CA LEU A 203 13.77 -0.23 18.26
C LEU A 203 15.16 -0.10 18.90
N LYS A 204 16.05 -1.06 18.63
CA LYS A 204 17.44 -1.00 19.11
C LYS A 204 18.19 0.20 18.55
N GLY A 205 18.04 0.49 17.26
CA GLY A 205 18.62 1.68 16.62
C GLY A 205 18.09 3.01 17.20
N LEU A 206 16.90 2.99 17.77
CA LEU A 206 16.26 4.14 18.42
C LEU A 206 16.53 4.20 19.94
N GLY A 207 17.31 3.27 20.49
CA GLY A 207 17.62 3.21 21.92
C GLY A 207 16.43 2.79 22.80
N ILE A 208 15.41 2.16 22.21
CA ILE A 208 14.20 1.71 22.90
C ILE A 208 14.37 0.23 23.27
N LYS A 209 14.12 -0.11 24.54
CA LYS A 209 14.18 -1.50 25.06
C LYS A 209 12.83 -2.19 24.97
#